data_AF-A0A7C9E3B7-F1
#
_entry.id   AF-A0A7C9E3B7-F1
#
_cell.length_a   1.000
_cell.length_b   1.000
_cell.length_c   1.000
_cell.angle_alpha   90.00
_cell.angle_beta   90.00
_cell.angle_gamma   90.00
#
_symmetry.space_group_name_H-M   'P 1'
#
loop_
_entity.id
_entity.type
_entity.pdbx_description
1 polymer ?
#
loop_
_entity_poly.entity_id
_entity_poly.type
_entity_poly.pdbx_seq_one_letter_code
_entity_poly.pdbx_strand_id
1 'polypeptide(L)'
;CQSMPDILKHSAASTWLSVAANRSKMYVTEKASGITYSFSPENKTWSGPYDLRPDPTAFFTAVGFAGDDLILAGVMGRAQNVKTLRLWKIKPETMEFDQIGEIPCELLEKLKGETSELSSISLLTAKNFAYMYNNSDPEEIIMCEIGDGECKWGSVKNLVVNDERRIGERMVMSCGMVEIGHLHRAMGPANRKFLVKSDA
;
A
#
# COMPACT_ATOMS: atom_id res chain seq x y z
N CYS A 1 -13.33 5.23 -23.35
CA CYS A 1 -13.22 4.95 -21.91
C CYS A 1 -14.10 5.93 -21.17
N GLN A 2 -14.78 5.48 -20.10
CA GLN A 2 -15.45 6.41 -19.20
C GLN A 2 -14.43 7.29 -18.49
N SER A 3 -14.77 8.57 -18.30
CA SER A 3 -13.95 9.50 -17.52
C SER A 3 -13.82 9.03 -16.07
N MET A 4 -12.66 9.29 -15.47
CA MET A 4 -12.44 9.05 -14.04
C MET A 4 -13.48 9.81 -13.19
N PRO A 5 -13.98 9.23 -12.07
CA PRO A 5 -14.86 9.93 -11.12
C PRO A 5 -14.24 11.23 -10.60
N ASP A 6 -15.05 12.29 -10.46
CA ASP A 6 -14.56 13.65 -10.13
C ASP A 6 -13.82 13.74 -8.79
N ILE A 7 -14.25 12.97 -7.79
CA ILE A 7 -13.59 12.90 -6.48
C ILE A 7 -12.13 12.43 -6.56
N LEU A 8 -11.79 11.65 -7.60
CA LEU A 8 -10.43 11.15 -7.83
C LEU A 8 -9.59 12.11 -8.68
N LYS A 9 -10.20 13.01 -9.47
CA LYS A 9 -9.47 13.89 -10.41
C LYS A 9 -8.60 14.93 -9.73
N HIS A 10 -9.01 15.38 -8.54
CA HIS A 10 -8.34 16.47 -7.83
C HIS A 10 -7.29 15.97 -6.83
N SER A 11 -7.03 14.67 -6.81
CA SER A 11 -6.17 14.04 -5.83
C SER A 11 -5.24 13.05 -6.53
N ALA A 12 -3.97 13.39 -6.69
CA ALA A 12 -2.98 12.50 -7.32
C ALA A 12 -1.81 12.16 -6.39
N ALA A 13 -1.81 12.71 -5.17
CA ALA A 13 -0.76 12.47 -4.21
C ALA A 13 -0.95 11.11 -3.55
N SER A 14 0.15 10.35 -3.39
CA SER A 14 0.16 9.08 -2.64
C SER A 14 -0.22 9.25 -1.18
N THR A 15 -0.21 10.48 -0.65
CA THR A 15 -0.72 10.81 0.68
C THR A 15 -2.25 10.76 0.74
N TRP A 16 -2.94 10.99 -0.37
CA TRP A 16 -4.40 11.01 -0.45
C TRP A 16 -5.02 9.80 -1.13
N LEU A 17 -4.36 9.24 -2.15
CA LEU A 17 -4.89 8.10 -2.89
C LEU A 17 -4.10 6.83 -2.59
N SER A 18 -4.82 5.71 -2.53
CA SER A 18 -4.27 4.37 -2.56
C SER A 18 -4.80 3.62 -3.77
N VAL A 19 -3.93 2.88 -4.46
CA VAL A 19 -4.27 2.17 -5.69
C VAL A 19 -3.84 0.71 -5.56
N ALA A 20 -4.77 -0.19 -5.85
CA ALA A 20 -4.50 -1.62 -6.01
C ALA A 20 -4.90 -2.03 -7.42
N ALA A 21 -4.00 -2.66 -8.18
CA ALA A 21 -4.31 -3.13 -9.52
C ALA A 21 -3.83 -4.55 -9.74
N ASN A 22 -4.66 -5.35 -10.42
CA ASN A 22 -4.29 -6.63 -10.98
C ASN A 22 -4.64 -6.63 -12.49
N ARG A 23 -4.60 -7.80 -13.13
CA ARG A 23 -4.87 -7.90 -14.57
C ARG A 23 -6.31 -7.57 -14.97
N SER A 24 -7.28 -7.76 -14.07
CA SER A 24 -8.71 -7.65 -14.38
C SER A 24 -9.35 -6.38 -13.82
N LYS A 25 -8.77 -5.76 -12.80
CA LYS A 25 -9.38 -4.63 -12.11
C LYS A 25 -8.35 -3.73 -11.43
N MET A 26 -8.64 -2.44 -11.41
CA MET A 26 -7.94 -1.43 -10.61
C MET A 26 -8.91 -0.84 -9.59
N TYR A 27 -8.50 -0.75 -8.34
CA TYR A 27 -9.20 -0.05 -7.26
C TYR A 27 -8.44 1.22 -6.93
N VAL A 28 -9.17 2.33 -6.79
CA VAL A 28 -8.64 3.63 -6.37
C VAL A 28 -9.45 4.10 -5.17
N THR A 29 -8.76 4.26 -4.05
CA THR A 29 -9.34 4.62 -2.74
C THR A 29 -8.84 5.99 -2.33
N GLU A 30 -9.75 6.90 -1.99
CA GLU A 30 -9.38 8.13 -1.27
C GLU A 30 -9.22 7.77 0.21
N LYS A 31 -8.00 7.91 0.73
CA LYS A 31 -7.59 7.25 1.97
C LYS A 31 -8.37 7.75 3.18
N ALA A 32 -8.72 9.03 3.25
CA ALA A 32 -9.36 9.63 4.43
C ALA A 32 -10.84 9.25 4.55
N SER A 33 -11.56 9.29 3.44
CA SER A 33 -12.99 8.93 3.36
C SER A 33 -13.23 7.44 3.15
N GLY A 34 -12.23 6.68 2.68
CA GLY A 34 -12.37 5.28 2.27
C GLY A 34 -13.25 5.09 1.02
N ILE A 35 -13.69 6.18 0.38
CA ILE A 35 -14.47 6.10 -0.85
C ILE A 35 -13.59 5.49 -1.94
N THR A 36 -14.08 4.40 -2.51
CA THR A 36 -13.35 3.61 -3.47
C THR A 36 -14.12 3.45 -4.76
N TYR A 37 -13.42 3.53 -5.88
CA TYR A 37 -13.96 3.14 -7.18
C TYR A 37 -13.11 2.03 -7.77
N SER A 38 -13.74 1.17 -8.55
CA SER A 38 -13.05 0.20 -9.37
C SER A 38 -13.13 0.54 -10.85
N PHE A 39 -12.10 0.22 -11.61
CA PHE A 39 -12.02 0.36 -13.05
C PHE A 39 -11.73 -1.01 -13.66
N SER A 40 -12.54 -1.43 -14.63
CA SER A 40 -12.24 -2.62 -15.43
C SER A 40 -11.61 -2.19 -16.77
N PRO A 41 -10.38 -2.65 -17.07
CA PRO A 41 -9.73 -2.35 -18.34
C PRO A 41 -10.40 -3.08 -19.52
N GLU A 42 -11.09 -4.19 -19.26
CA GLU A 42 -11.81 -4.97 -20.28
C GLU A 42 -13.00 -4.19 -20.84
N ASN A 43 -13.88 -3.71 -19.95
CA ASN A 43 -15.07 -2.96 -20.34
C ASN A 43 -14.83 -1.44 -20.42
N LYS A 44 -13.68 -0.95 -19.93
CA LYS A 44 -13.29 0.46 -19.89
C LYS A 44 -14.28 1.34 -19.11
N THR A 45 -14.89 0.78 -18.06
CA THR A 45 -15.88 1.44 -17.19
C THR A 45 -15.41 1.53 -15.74
N TRP A 46 -15.97 2.50 -15.04
CA TRP A 46 -15.83 2.65 -13.59
C TRP A 46 -17.07 2.08 -12.87
N SER A 47 -16.87 1.57 -11.66
CA SER A 47 -17.93 1.09 -10.77
C SER A 47 -17.68 1.58 -9.35
N GLY A 48 -18.76 1.78 -8.58
CA GLY A 48 -18.74 2.40 -7.26
C GLY A 48 -19.68 3.62 -7.20
N PRO A 49 -19.57 4.47 -6.15
CA PRO A 49 -18.61 4.37 -5.05
C PRO A 49 -18.87 3.17 -4.13
N TYR A 50 -17.79 2.62 -3.57
CA TYR A 50 -17.80 1.67 -2.47
C TYR A 50 -17.30 2.37 -1.20
N ASP A 51 -17.83 2.02 -0.04
CA ASP A 51 -17.30 2.47 1.25
C ASP A 51 -16.39 1.38 1.82
N LEU A 52 -15.06 1.56 1.71
CA LEU A 52 -14.07 0.61 2.23
C LEU A 52 -13.61 0.99 3.65
N ARG A 53 -14.56 1.26 4.54
CA ARG A 53 -14.30 1.48 5.98
C ARG A 53 -15.04 0.45 6.82
N PRO A 54 -14.41 -0.71 7.08
CA PRO A 54 -15.00 -1.72 7.95
C PRO A 54 -15.13 -1.25 9.41
N ASP A 55 -14.30 -0.29 9.83
CA ASP A 55 -14.33 0.30 11.17
C ASP A 55 -14.57 1.82 11.05
N PRO A 56 -15.61 2.38 11.71
CA PRO A 56 -15.92 3.81 11.64
C PRO A 56 -14.86 4.70 12.31
N THR A 57 -13.95 4.13 13.11
CA THR A 57 -12.82 4.83 13.72
C THR A 57 -11.59 4.88 12.81
N ALA A 58 -11.65 4.23 11.64
CA ALA A 58 -10.60 4.33 10.63
C ALA A 58 -10.55 5.75 10.06
N PHE A 59 -9.43 6.44 10.23
CA PHE A 59 -9.21 7.78 9.69
C PHE A 59 -8.31 7.77 8.45
N PHE A 60 -7.63 6.65 8.18
CA PHE A 60 -6.99 6.37 6.90
C PHE A 60 -7.16 4.91 6.50
N THR A 61 -7.29 4.69 5.20
CA THR A 61 -7.35 3.37 4.57
C THR A 61 -6.39 3.30 3.38
N ALA A 62 -5.83 2.13 3.11
CA ALA A 62 -5.00 1.87 1.94
C ALA A 62 -5.29 0.46 1.42
N VAL A 63 -5.22 0.27 0.10
CA VAL A 63 -5.53 -0.98 -0.57
C VAL A 63 -4.33 -1.53 -1.34
N GLY A 64 -4.25 -2.85 -1.45
CA GLY A 64 -3.25 -3.57 -2.24
C GLY A 64 -3.73 -4.97 -2.62
N PHE A 65 -3.14 -5.58 -3.65
CA PHE A 65 -3.40 -6.98 -3.99
C PHE A 65 -2.31 -7.90 -3.42
N ALA A 66 -2.70 -8.81 -2.53
CA ALA A 66 -1.86 -9.90 -2.06
C ALA A 66 -2.25 -11.17 -2.83
N GLY A 67 -1.55 -11.45 -3.93
CA GLY A 67 -1.98 -12.46 -4.88
C GLY A 67 -3.24 -12.00 -5.59
N ASP A 68 -4.31 -12.78 -5.50
CA ASP A 68 -5.63 -12.43 -6.05
C ASP A 68 -6.53 -11.73 -5.02
N ASP A 69 -6.10 -11.67 -3.76
CA ASP A 69 -6.89 -11.10 -2.67
C ASP A 69 -6.70 -9.59 -2.58
N LEU A 70 -7.81 -8.85 -2.55
CA LEU A 70 -7.80 -7.42 -2.26
C LEU A 70 -7.66 -7.25 -0.75
N ILE A 71 -6.57 -6.60 -0.34
CA ILE A 71 -6.25 -6.32 1.05
C ILE A 71 -6.48 -4.85 1.33
N LEU A 72 -7.09 -4.56 2.48
CA LEU A 72 -7.26 -3.23 3.04
C LEU A 72 -6.44 -3.13 4.32
N ALA A 73 -5.61 -2.10 4.43
CA ALA A 73 -5.05 -1.65 5.69
C ALA A 73 -5.82 -0.42 6.17
N GLY A 74 -6.24 -0.41 7.43
CA GLY A 74 -6.94 0.71 8.05
C GLY A 74 -6.25 1.12 9.33
N VAL A 75 -6.09 2.43 9.51
CA VAL A 75 -5.48 3.06 10.68
C VAL A 75 -6.58 3.67 11.53
N MET A 76 -6.71 3.21 12.77
CA MET A 76 -7.81 3.59 13.67
C MET A 76 -7.40 4.66 14.67
N GLY A 77 -8.34 5.57 14.99
CA GLY A 77 -8.14 6.68 15.91
C GLY A 77 -8.02 8.02 15.18
N ARG A 78 -6.91 8.74 15.38
CA ARG A 78 -6.59 10.00 14.70
C ARG A 78 -5.08 10.18 14.60
N ALA A 79 -4.61 11.07 13.74
CA ALA A 79 -3.17 11.24 13.44
C ALA A 79 -2.28 11.39 14.69
N GLN A 80 -2.71 12.17 15.70
CA GLN A 80 -1.97 12.38 16.96
C GLN A 80 -2.19 11.29 18.03
N ASN A 81 -3.08 10.33 17.79
CA ASN A 81 -3.46 9.30 18.76
C ASN A 81 -3.93 8.04 18.03
N VAL A 82 -3.05 7.45 17.23
CA VAL A 82 -3.33 6.18 16.55
C VAL A 82 -3.46 5.08 17.59
N LYS A 83 -4.56 4.35 17.51
CA LYS A 83 -4.91 3.27 18.43
C LYS A 83 -4.41 1.92 17.95
N THR A 84 -4.62 1.62 16.68
CA THR A 84 -4.21 0.34 16.08
C THR A 84 -4.23 0.45 14.56
N LEU A 85 -3.68 -0.56 13.90
CA LEU A 85 -3.78 -0.80 12.47
C LEU A 85 -4.28 -2.23 12.28
N ARG A 86 -5.26 -2.42 11.40
CA ARG A 86 -5.78 -3.75 11.06
C ARG A 86 -5.73 -3.97 9.56
N LEU A 87 -5.67 -5.25 9.21
CA LEU A 87 -5.77 -5.74 7.85
C LEU A 87 -7.08 -6.49 7.66
N TRP A 88 -7.72 -6.24 6.53
CA TRP A 88 -8.88 -6.99 6.08
C TRP A 88 -8.66 -7.53 4.68
N LYS A 89 -9.16 -8.74 4.44
CA LYS A 89 -9.39 -9.27 3.10
C LYS A 89 -10.78 -8.82 2.66
N ILE A 90 -10.88 -8.26 1.46
CA ILE A 90 -12.14 -7.82 0.86
C ILE A 90 -12.56 -8.85 -0.18
N LYS A 91 -13.81 -9.28 -0.13
CA LYS A 91 -14.44 -10.07 -1.20
C LYS A 91 -14.92 -9.14 -2.31
N PRO A 92 -14.29 -9.10 -3.50
CA PRO A 92 -14.60 -8.11 -4.54
C PRO A 92 -16.04 -8.12 -5.05
N GLU A 93 -16.75 -9.24 -4.92
CA GLU A 93 -18.12 -9.44 -5.42
C GLU A 93 -19.17 -8.86 -4.46
N THR A 94 -18.92 -8.97 -3.15
CA THR A 94 -19.87 -8.57 -2.11
C THR A 94 -19.44 -7.32 -1.35
N MET A 95 -18.16 -6.94 -1.46
CA MET A 95 -17.51 -5.93 -0.63
C MET A 95 -17.59 -6.25 0.88
N GLU A 96 -17.68 -7.54 1.23
CA GLU A 96 -17.55 -8.00 2.62
C GLU A 96 -16.09 -7.97 3.08
N PHE A 97 -15.90 -7.77 4.38
CA PHE A 97 -14.60 -7.65 5.01
C PHE A 97 -14.35 -8.81 5.99
N ASP A 98 -13.27 -9.54 5.79
CA ASP A 98 -12.77 -10.53 6.74
C ASP A 98 -11.52 -9.95 7.40
N GLN A 99 -11.56 -9.67 8.71
CA GLN A 99 -10.38 -9.20 9.44
C GLN A 99 -9.36 -10.33 9.54
N ILE A 100 -8.13 -10.08 9.08
CA ILE A 100 -7.07 -11.10 9.01
C ILE A 100 -5.90 -10.82 9.97
N GLY A 101 -5.77 -9.60 10.46
CA GLY A 101 -4.70 -9.28 11.40
C GLY A 101 -4.84 -7.91 12.04
N GLU A 102 -4.26 -7.77 13.22
CA GLU A 102 -4.07 -6.52 13.93
C GLU A 102 -2.58 -6.36 14.24
N ILE A 103 -2.04 -5.16 14.05
CA ILE A 103 -0.62 -4.88 14.30
C ILE A 103 -0.29 -5.03 15.79
N PRO A 104 0.83 -5.67 16.16
CA PRO A 104 1.33 -5.63 17.54
C PRO A 104 1.71 -4.21 17.98
N CYS A 105 1.47 -3.88 19.25
CA CYS A 105 1.74 -2.53 19.81
C CYS A 105 3.19 -2.07 19.57
N GLU A 106 4.17 -2.95 19.74
CA GLU A 106 5.60 -2.62 19.54
C GLU A 106 5.90 -2.18 18.10
N LEU A 107 5.24 -2.81 17.12
CA LEU A 107 5.40 -2.47 15.71
C LEU A 107 4.59 -1.22 15.32
N LEU A 108 3.47 -0.98 16.01
CA LEU A 108 2.72 0.27 15.84
C LEU A 108 3.52 1.49 16.26
N GLU A 109 4.25 1.42 17.39
CA GLU A 109 5.11 2.52 17.82
C GLU A 109 6.25 2.77 16.83
N LYS A 110 6.85 1.71 16.30
CA LYS A 110 7.84 1.83 15.22
C LYS A 110 7.26 2.47 13.95
N LEU A 111 6.03 2.12 13.57
CA LEU A 111 5.36 2.69 12.39
C LEU A 111 5.10 4.19 12.54
N LYS A 112 4.80 4.67 13.75
CA LYS A 112 4.57 6.10 14.01
C LYS A 112 5.84 6.93 13.78
N GLY A 113 7.02 6.35 14.00
CA GLY A 113 8.30 7.05 13.88
C GLY A 113 8.53 8.07 14.99
N GLU A 114 9.50 8.95 14.81
CA GLU A 114 9.94 9.89 15.86
C GLU A 114 8.88 10.96 16.18
N THR A 115 8.15 11.39 15.15
CA THR A 115 7.12 12.44 15.29
C THR A 115 5.91 11.99 16.10
N SER A 116 5.74 10.68 16.33
CA SER A 116 4.56 10.07 16.95
C SER A 116 3.23 10.37 16.24
N GLU A 117 3.26 11.05 15.09
CA GLU A 117 2.12 11.39 14.27
C GLU A 117 2.09 10.53 13.01
N LEU A 118 0.95 9.90 12.74
CA LEU A 118 0.75 9.09 11.54
C LEU A 118 -0.32 9.74 10.67
N SER A 119 0.13 10.59 9.74
CA SER A 119 -0.73 11.38 8.86
C SER A 119 -1.16 10.63 7.59
N SER A 120 -0.47 9.55 7.22
CA SER A 120 -0.82 8.65 6.13
C SER A 120 0.12 7.45 6.16
N ILE A 121 -0.33 6.32 5.64
CA ILE A 121 0.52 5.15 5.40
C ILE A 121 0.50 4.77 3.93
N SER A 122 1.63 4.28 3.43
CA SER A 122 1.68 3.55 2.17
C SER A 122 1.47 2.07 2.45
N LEU A 123 0.78 1.38 1.54
CA LEU A 123 0.64 -0.07 1.54
C LEU A 123 1.20 -0.59 0.22
N LEU A 124 2.13 -1.54 0.32
CA LEU A 124 2.69 -2.27 -0.80
C LEU A 124 2.43 -3.75 -0.57
N THR A 125 2.02 -4.49 -1.60
CA THR A 125 1.70 -5.91 -1.47
C THR A 125 2.37 -6.73 -2.57
N ALA A 126 2.91 -7.89 -2.20
CA ALA A 126 3.49 -8.84 -3.13
C ALA A 126 3.26 -10.27 -2.64
N LYS A 127 2.67 -11.12 -3.49
CA LYS A 127 2.25 -12.49 -3.13
C LYS A 127 1.44 -12.45 -1.84
N ASN A 128 1.90 -13.06 -0.75
CA ASN A 128 1.21 -13.11 0.53
C ASN A 128 1.80 -12.14 1.56
N PHE A 129 2.51 -11.08 1.12
CA PHE A 129 3.10 -10.08 2.01
C PHE A 129 2.47 -8.71 1.81
N ALA A 130 2.28 -8.01 2.92
CA ALA A 130 1.96 -6.60 2.99
C ALA A 130 3.11 -5.85 3.67
N TYR A 131 3.51 -4.72 3.09
CA TYR A 131 4.51 -3.80 3.62
C TYR A 131 3.87 -2.44 3.83
N MET A 132 4.06 -1.87 5.02
CA MET A 132 3.48 -0.60 5.43
C MET A 132 4.56 0.30 5.99
N TYR A 133 4.49 1.59 5.67
CA TYR A 133 5.41 2.59 6.19
C TYR A 133 4.70 3.95 6.27
N ASN A 134 5.15 4.78 7.21
CA ASN A 134 4.67 6.15 7.35
C ASN A 134 5.21 7.00 6.18
N ASN A 135 4.33 7.69 5.47
CA ASN A 135 4.73 8.54 4.33
C ASN A 135 5.59 9.74 4.74
N SER A 136 5.42 10.23 5.97
CA SER A 136 6.16 11.37 6.52
C SER A 136 7.49 10.96 7.17
N ASP A 137 7.56 9.72 7.68
CA ASP A 137 8.72 9.18 8.39
C ASP A 137 8.95 7.70 7.99
N PRO A 138 9.57 7.44 6.82
CA PRO A 138 9.70 6.08 6.28
C PRO A 138 10.89 5.31 6.88
N GLU A 139 11.36 5.63 8.09
CA GLU A 139 12.51 4.98 8.73
C GLU A 139 12.25 3.50 9.03
N GLU A 140 11.05 3.13 9.45
CA GLU A 140 10.69 1.72 9.66
C GLU A 140 9.67 1.25 8.61
N ILE A 141 9.94 0.07 8.03
CA ILE A 141 9.00 -0.64 7.17
C ILE A 141 8.43 -1.81 7.97
N ILE A 142 7.14 -1.77 8.24
CA ILE A 142 6.41 -2.87 8.87
C ILE A 142 6.04 -3.88 7.79
N MET A 143 6.28 -5.16 8.06
CA MET A 143 5.89 -6.25 7.18
C MET A 143 4.90 -7.17 7.86
N CYS A 144 4.03 -7.76 7.05
CA CYS A 144 3.03 -8.72 7.47
C CYS A 144 2.97 -9.85 6.44
N GLU A 145 3.30 -11.07 6.86
CA GLU A 145 3.03 -12.29 6.10
C GLU A 145 1.58 -12.73 6.38
N ILE A 146 0.76 -12.69 5.35
CA ILE A 146 -0.64 -13.11 5.36
C ILE A 146 -0.66 -14.62 5.18
N GLY A 147 -1.05 -15.34 6.23
CA GLY A 147 -1.21 -16.79 6.22
C GLY A 147 -2.67 -17.22 6.37
N ASP A 148 -2.89 -18.54 6.32
CA ASP A 148 -4.20 -19.14 6.56
C ASP A 148 -4.51 -19.13 8.08
N GLY A 149 -5.05 -18.02 8.56
CA GLY A 149 -5.62 -17.88 9.91
C GLY A 149 -4.94 -16.85 10.82
N GLU A 150 -3.65 -16.58 10.63
CA GLU A 150 -2.94 -15.55 11.39
C GLU A 150 -1.89 -14.82 10.52
N CYS A 151 -1.81 -13.50 10.73
CA CYS A 151 -0.78 -12.65 10.16
C CYS A 151 0.49 -12.67 11.02
N LYS A 152 1.64 -12.97 10.40
CA LYS A 152 2.94 -12.85 11.07
C LYS A 152 3.55 -11.49 10.79
N TRP A 153 3.85 -10.75 11.86
CA TRP A 153 4.32 -9.38 11.75
C TRP A 153 5.82 -9.27 11.98
N GLY A 154 6.43 -8.27 11.35
CA GLY A 154 7.84 -7.93 11.52
C GLY A 154 8.13 -6.49 11.14
N SER A 155 9.37 -6.07 11.28
CA SER A 155 9.84 -4.76 10.85
C SER A 155 11.26 -4.82 10.30
N VAL A 156 11.57 -3.94 9.35
CA VAL A 156 12.90 -3.72 8.82
C VAL A 156 13.19 -2.23 8.80
N LYS A 157 14.38 -1.87 9.30
CA LYS A 157 14.86 -0.50 9.27
C LYS A 157 15.30 -0.10 7.87
N ASN A 158 14.80 1.04 7.41
CA ASN A 158 15.16 1.66 6.16
C ASN A 158 16.42 2.53 6.32
N LEU A 159 17.57 1.93 6.03
CA LEU A 159 18.87 2.59 6.18
C LEU A 159 19.11 3.72 5.15
N VAL A 160 18.23 3.91 4.17
CA VAL A 160 18.38 4.93 3.12
C VAL A 160 17.91 6.31 3.59
N VAL A 161 17.03 6.39 4.60
CA VAL A 161 16.45 7.67 5.08
C VAL A 161 17.50 8.59 5.71
N ASN A 162 18.50 8.01 6.38
CA ASN A 162 19.52 8.76 7.11
C ASN A 162 20.78 9.09 6.28
N ASP A 163 20.69 9.01 4.95
CA ASP A 163 21.77 9.43 4.06
C ASP A 163 21.69 10.95 3.87
N GLU A 164 22.53 11.72 4.60
CA GLU A 164 22.62 13.19 4.52
C GLU A 164 22.82 13.71 3.09
N ARG A 165 23.29 12.85 2.17
CA ARG A 165 23.48 13.18 0.75
C ARG A 165 22.17 13.24 -0.04
N ARG A 166 21.05 12.81 0.54
CA ARG A 166 19.74 12.69 -0.13
C ARG A 166 18.69 13.65 0.42
N ILE A 167 19.10 14.65 1.20
CA ILE A 167 18.21 15.71 1.68
C ILE A 167 17.56 16.40 0.47
N GLY A 168 16.23 16.25 0.35
CA GLY A 168 15.43 16.79 -0.76
C GLY A 168 15.05 15.79 -1.85
N GLU A 169 15.55 14.55 -1.82
CA GLU A 169 15.11 13.49 -2.74
C GLU A 169 13.82 12.83 -2.27
N ARG A 170 12.88 12.60 -3.19
CA ARG A 170 11.64 11.85 -2.89
C ARG A 170 11.92 10.36 -2.92
N MET A 171 11.73 9.69 -1.78
CA MET A 171 11.77 8.23 -1.73
C MET A 171 10.52 7.62 -2.39
N VAL A 172 10.75 6.62 -3.24
CA VAL A 172 9.69 5.78 -3.83
C VAL A 172 10.02 4.33 -3.53
N MET A 173 9.08 3.64 -2.90
CA MET A 173 9.20 2.21 -2.62
C MET A 173 8.28 1.42 -3.55
N SER A 174 8.71 0.22 -3.88
CA SER A 174 7.92 -0.79 -4.59
C SER A 174 8.30 -2.16 -4.06
N CYS A 175 7.40 -3.12 -4.17
CA CYS A 175 7.65 -4.51 -3.83
C CYS A 175 7.42 -5.39 -5.05
N GLY A 176 8.16 -6.49 -5.14
CA GLY A 176 8.05 -7.43 -6.24
C GLY A 176 8.61 -8.79 -5.87
N MET A 177 8.15 -9.81 -6.55
CA MET A 177 8.65 -11.17 -6.39
C MET A 177 9.98 -11.34 -7.11
N VAL A 178 11.02 -11.68 -6.36
CA VAL A 178 12.35 -11.95 -6.90
C VAL A 178 12.77 -13.37 -6.54
N GLU A 179 12.82 -14.25 -7.54
CA GLU A 179 13.35 -15.59 -7.38
C GLU A 179 14.88 -15.57 -7.34
N ILE A 180 15.49 -16.57 -6.69
CA ILE A 180 16.96 -16.66 -6.61
C ILE A 180 17.61 -16.75 -8.00
N GLY A 181 16.93 -17.37 -8.97
CA GLY A 181 17.35 -17.38 -10.36
C GLY A 181 17.39 -15.99 -10.99
N HIS A 182 16.49 -15.09 -10.61
CA HIS A 182 16.51 -13.68 -11.03
C HIS A 182 17.71 -12.95 -10.44
N LEU A 183 18.03 -13.21 -9.17
CA LEU A 183 19.21 -12.64 -8.50
C LEU A 183 20.51 -13.10 -9.17
N HIS A 184 20.68 -14.41 -9.38
CA HIS A 184 21.85 -14.94 -10.09
C HIS A 184 22.01 -14.32 -11.49
N ARG A 185 20.90 -14.15 -12.23
CA ARG A 185 20.93 -13.51 -13.54
C ARG A 185 21.29 -12.02 -13.47
N ALA A 186 20.86 -11.32 -12.42
CA ALA A 186 21.17 -9.91 -12.19
C ALA A 186 22.61 -9.68 -11.72
N MET A 187 23.14 -10.59 -10.91
CA MET A 187 24.51 -10.56 -10.39
C MET A 187 25.57 -11.14 -11.35
N GLY A 188 25.14 -11.87 -12.39
CA GLY A 188 26.04 -12.34 -13.44
C GLY A 188 26.68 -11.19 -14.22
N PRO A 189 27.81 -11.44 -14.92
CA PRO A 189 28.54 -10.42 -15.68
C PRO A 189 27.75 -10.02 -16.94
N ALA A 190 26.69 -9.25 -16.78
CA ALA A 190 25.91 -8.69 -17.86
C ALA A 190 26.07 -7.16 -17.83
N ASN A 191 26.69 -6.63 -18.88
CA ASN A 191 26.87 -5.20 -19.13
C ASN A 191 25.49 -4.60 -19.51
N ARG A 192 24.59 -4.46 -18.53
CA ARG A 192 23.21 -4.00 -18.77
C ARG A 192 23.18 -2.48 -18.89
N LYS A 193 23.31 -1.97 -20.11
CA LYS A 193 22.98 -0.58 -20.42
C LYS A 193 21.47 -0.46 -20.61
N PHE A 194 20.82 0.35 -19.77
CA PHE A 194 19.46 0.80 -20.04
C PHE A 194 19.51 1.75 -21.24
N LEU A 195 19.07 1.28 -22.40
CA LEU A 195 18.86 2.14 -23.56
C LEU A 195 17.45 2.72 -23.45
N VAL A 196 17.37 3.99 -23.07
CA VAL A 196 16.14 4.78 -23.24
C VAL A 196 15.93 4.92 -24.74
N LYS A 197 14.85 4.33 -25.27
CA LYS A 197 14.42 4.65 -26.63
C LYS A 197 13.89 6.08 -26.62
N SER A 198 14.53 6.95 -27.40
CA SER A 198 13.92 8.20 -27.81
C SER A 198 12.92 7.89 -28.90
N ASP A 199 11.64 8.17 -28.65
CA ASP A 199 10.65 8.20 -29.70
C ASP A 199 10.89 9.48 -30.53
N ALA A 200 11.08 9.29 -31.83
CA ALA A 200 11.12 10.36 -32.84
C ALA A 200 9.75 10.49 -33.49
#